data_AF-A0A957NZ79-F1
#
_entry.id   AF-A0A957NZ79-F1
#
_cell.length_a   1.000
_cell.length_b   1.000
_cell.length_c   1.000
_cell.angle_alpha   90.00
_cell.angle_beta   90.00
_cell.angle_gamma   90.00
#
_symmetry.space_group_name_H-M   'P 1'
#
loop_
_entity.id
_entity.type
_entity.pdbx_description
1 polymer ?
#
loop_
_entity_poly.entity_id
_entity_poly.type
_entity_poly.pdbx_seq_one_letter_code
_entity_poly.pdbx_strand_id
1 'polypeptide(L)'
;DELLARISFPAMTAQQRGAYIKLGLRRAQAISVINVAAILTFPPSAATPRHGQESSQPLVQSAAIGLGAVAPTVVRAGAAESYLAGKPLTDEVIAEAAQLALQSVAPIADVRASAAYRMGMVSTLVSRVLQQLRDGQERAGWLDHPVMLWGDTEGKWPVAQDESTRELAPDQAFVNGKAATLPGHMTLLDALRAAGCVGVKEGCAEGECGACTVFLDDMAIMACMTPSERARGSRIITVEGLGDAAHLHPVQQAFVQSGGVQCGYCTPGFIMSAAKLLEERPSPTRLEAAEALTGNLCRCTGYRKIIDAVVQAGQILPTNP
;
A
#
# COMPACT_ATOMS: atom_id res chain seq x y z
N ASP A 1 -20.39 17.80 -9.16
CA ASP A 1 -19.75 16.48 -9.14
C ASP A 1 -19.81 15.89 -7.75
N GLU A 2 -19.98 14.57 -7.66
CA GLU A 2 -19.99 13.83 -6.39
C GLU A 2 -18.62 13.19 -6.19
N LEU A 3 -18.03 13.39 -5.01
CA LEU A 3 -16.77 12.74 -4.63
C LEU A 3 -17.03 11.77 -3.49
N LEU A 4 -16.57 10.53 -3.63
CA LEU A 4 -16.60 9.56 -2.54
C LEU A 4 -15.63 9.98 -1.44
N ALA A 5 -16.16 10.59 -0.37
CA ALA A 5 -15.35 11.16 0.70
C ALA A 5 -14.88 10.14 1.74
N ARG A 6 -15.67 9.08 1.98
CA ARG A 6 -15.32 8.04 2.96
C ARG A 6 -15.98 6.71 2.64
N ILE A 7 -15.22 5.63 2.78
CA ILE A 7 -15.73 4.26 2.88
C ILE A 7 -15.33 3.75 4.27
N SER A 8 -16.28 3.15 5.00
CA SER A 8 -16.03 2.58 6.33
C SER A 8 -16.55 1.15 6.39
N PHE A 9 -15.75 0.26 6.95
CA PHE A 9 -16.11 -1.15 7.16
C PHE A 9 -16.02 -1.48 8.66
N PRO A 10 -16.88 -2.37 9.18
CA PRO A 10 -16.75 -2.86 10.55
C PRO A 10 -15.40 -3.54 10.77
N ALA A 11 -14.78 -3.29 11.93
CA ALA A 11 -13.61 -4.05 12.35
C ALA A 11 -13.99 -5.51 12.63
N MET A 12 -13.01 -6.42 12.51
CA MET A 12 -13.19 -7.81 12.92
C MET A 12 -13.47 -7.90 14.43
N THR A 13 -14.34 -8.83 14.83
CA THR A 13 -14.60 -9.09 16.25
C THR A 13 -13.47 -9.92 16.87
N ALA A 14 -13.43 -10.02 18.20
CA ALA A 14 -12.46 -10.86 18.92
C ALA A 14 -12.60 -12.37 18.59
N GLN A 15 -13.72 -12.79 18.01
CA GLN A 15 -13.98 -14.17 17.57
C GLN A 15 -13.55 -14.41 16.13
N GLN A 16 -13.20 -13.36 15.40
CA GLN A 16 -12.85 -13.42 13.99
C GLN A 16 -11.35 -13.40 13.81
N ARG A 17 -10.86 -14.30 12.96
CA ARG A 17 -9.46 -14.37 12.54
C ARG A 17 -9.43 -14.19 11.02
N GLY A 18 -8.62 -13.25 10.57
CA GLY A 18 -8.55 -12.84 9.17
C GLY A 18 -7.13 -12.87 8.63
N ALA A 19 -6.95 -13.38 7.43
CA ALA A 19 -5.67 -13.41 6.73
C ALA A 19 -5.85 -13.08 5.25
N TYR A 20 -4.82 -12.47 4.66
CA TYR A 20 -4.78 -12.06 3.26
C TYR A 20 -3.45 -12.48 2.64
N ILE A 21 -3.51 -13.21 1.53
CA ILE A 21 -2.33 -13.54 0.73
C ILE A 21 -2.52 -13.03 -0.67
N LYS A 22 -1.53 -12.28 -1.14
CA LYS A 22 -1.40 -11.81 -2.51
C LYS A 22 -0.25 -12.51 -3.22
N LEU A 23 -0.55 -13.10 -4.36
CA LEU A 23 0.44 -13.50 -5.34
C LEU A 23 0.49 -12.43 -6.43
N GLY A 24 1.65 -11.81 -6.59
CA GLY A 24 1.90 -10.83 -7.64
C GLY A 24 3.32 -10.96 -8.15
N LEU A 25 3.59 -10.34 -9.31
CA LEU A 25 4.95 -10.22 -9.83
C LEU A 25 5.81 -9.27 -8.99
N ARG A 26 5.18 -8.49 -8.10
CA ARG A 26 5.79 -7.46 -7.25
C ARG A 26 5.17 -7.52 -5.85
N ARG A 27 5.92 -7.02 -4.86
CA ARG A 27 5.53 -7.07 -3.43
C ARG A 27 4.47 -6.03 -3.06
N ALA A 28 4.64 -4.76 -3.44
CA ALA A 28 3.69 -3.68 -3.14
C ALA A 28 3.08 -3.06 -4.41
N GLN A 29 1.93 -2.38 -4.24
CA GLN A 29 1.29 -1.49 -5.22
C GLN A 29 1.33 -1.99 -6.68
N ALA A 30 0.99 -3.27 -6.83
CA ALA A 30 0.94 -3.96 -8.10
C ALA A 30 -0.34 -4.75 -8.24
N ILE A 31 -0.88 -4.82 -9.46
CA ILE A 31 -2.02 -5.69 -9.75
C ILE A 31 -1.67 -7.14 -9.34
N SER A 32 -2.57 -7.76 -8.58
CA SER A 32 -2.40 -9.15 -8.15
C SER A 32 -2.51 -10.07 -9.36
N VAL A 33 -1.66 -11.11 -9.40
CA VAL A 33 -1.95 -12.28 -10.25
C VAL A 33 -3.11 -13.04 -9.62
N ILE A 34 -3.07 -13.25 -8.31
CA ILE A 34 -4.17 -13.83 -7.52
C ILE A 34 -4.12 -13.20 -6.12
N ASN A 35 -5.27 -13.03 -5.49
CA ASN A 35 -5.30 -12.81 -4.05
C ASN A 35 -6.42 -13.61 -3.40
N VAL A 36 -6.21 -13.98 -2.15
CA VAL A 36 -7.16 -14.67 -1.29
C VAL A 36 -7.25 -13.92 0.02
N ALA A 37 -8.46 -13.53 0.41
CA ALA A 37 -8.78 -13.04 1.74
C ALA A 37 -9.70 -14.07 2.41
N ALA A 38 -9.43 -14.46 3.65
CA ALA A 38 -10.37 -15.25 4.43
C ALA A 38 -10.57 -14.68 5.81
N ILE A 39 -11.81 -14.73 6.29
CA ILE A 39 -12.21 -14.44 7.67
C ILE A 39 -12.97 -15.64 8.18
N LEU A 40 -12.54 -16.21 9.30
CA LEU A 40 -13.23 -17.30 9.99
C LEU A 40 -13.68 -16.83 11.36
N THR A 41 -14.89 -17.20 11.76
CA THR A 41 -15.42 -16.95 13.10
C THR A 41 -15.31 -18.22 13.93
N PHE A 42 -14.79 -18.10 15.15
CA PHE A 42 -14.64 -19.20 16.10
C PHE A 42 -15.48 -18.95 17.38
N PRO A 43 -15.79 -19.99 18.16
CA PRO A 43 -16.46 -19.82 19.45
C PRO A 43 -15.67 -18.92 20.40
N PRO A 44 -16.31 -18.18 21.33
CA PRO A 44 -15.62 -17.30 22.28
C PRO A 44 -14.56 -17.98 23.15
N SER A 45 -14.70 -19.29 23.38
CA SER A 45 -13.75 -20.11 24.15
C SER A 45 -12.51 -20.54 23.36
N ALA A 46 -12.46 -20.27 22.06
CA ALA A 46 -11.34 -20.60 21.20
C ALA A 46 -10.21 -19.60 21.39
N ALA A 47 -9.24 -19.93 22.25
CA ALA A 47 -7.99 -19.17 22.30
C ALA A 47 -7.22 -19.33 20.98
N THR A 48 -6.53 -18.26 20.55
CA THR A 48 -5.55 -18.36 19.47
C THR A 48 -4.52 -19.43 19.86
N PRO A 49 -4.35 -20.51 19.09
CA PRO A 49 -3.43 -21.57 19.46
C PRO A 49 -2.00 -21.02 19.52
N ARG A 50 -1.28 -21.34 20.59
CA ARG A 50 0.17 -21.09 20.65
C ARG A 50 0.86 -22.17 19.83
N HIS A 51 1.91 -21.79 19.11
CA HIS A 51 2.69 -22.70 18.28
C HIS A 51 3.08 -23.96 19.08
N GLY A 52 2.62 -25.14 18.66
CA GLY A 52 2.97 -26.42 19.27
C GLY A 52 2.06 -26.93 20.40
N GLN A 53 0.88 -26.34 20.66
CA GLN A 53 -0.11 -26.92 21.58
C GLN A 53 -1.16 -27.78 20.85
N GLU A 54 -1.21 -29.07 21.18
CA GLU A 54 -2.28 -30.00 20.81
C GLU A 54 -3.53 -29.77 21.69
N SER A 55 -4.28 -28.70 21.42
CA SER A 55 -5.67 -28.60 21.90
C SER A 55 -6.63 -28.99 20.78
N SER A 56 -7.77 -29.60 21.12
CA SER A 56 -8.87 -29.83 20.18
C SER A 56 -9.16 -28.56 19.38
N GLN A 57 -8.96 -28.60 18.07
CA GLN A 57 -9.13 -27.41 17.23
C GLN A 57 -10.58 -26.92 17.29
N PRO A 58 -10.81 -25.61 17.51
CA PRO A 58 -12.15 -25.06 17.59
C PRO A 58 -12.86 -25.23 16.24
N LEU A 59 -14.16 -25.55 16.29
CA LEU A 59 -14.99 -25.65 15.10
C LEU A 59 -15.22 -24.25 14.50
N VAL A 60 -15.14 -24.15 13.18
CA VAL A 60 -15.46 -22.91 12.45
C VAL A 60 -16.98 -22.65 12.55
N GLN A 61 -17.39 -21.50 13.08
CA GLN A 61 -18.81 -21.11 13.14
C GLN A 61 -19.29 -20.53 11.80
N SER A 62 -18.44 -19.74 11.14
CA SER A 62 -18.71 -19.19 9.82
C SER A 62 -17.41 -18.86 9.09
N ALA A 63 -17.47 -18.83 7.76
CA ALA A 63 -16.34 -18.54 6.89
C ALA A 63 -16.75 -17.53 5.82
N ALA A 64 -15.83 -16.62 5.48
CA ALA A 64 -15.91 -15.74 4.33
C ALA A 64 -14.57 -15.79 3.60
N ILE A 65 -14.58 -16.24 2.34
CA ILE A 65 -13.38 -16.42 1.52
C ILE A 65 -13.58 -15.67 0.20
N GLY A 66 -12.87 -14.55 0.04
CA GLY A 66 -12.84 -13.75 -1.18
C GLY A 66 -11.66 -14.14 -2.08
N LEU A 67 -11.93 -14.32 -3.37
CA LEU A 67 -10.94 -14.64 -4.38
C LEU A 67 -10.87 -13.51 -5.41
N GLY A 68 -9.68 -12.93 -5.61
CA GLY A 68 -9.44 -11.85 -6.56
C GLY A 68 -8.54 -12.26 -7.72
N ALA A 69 -8.69 -11.56 -8.86
CA ALA A 69 -7.96 -11.80 -10.11
C ALA A 69 -8.11 -13.21 -10.70
N VAL A 70 -9.25 -13.85 -10.41
CA VAL A 70 -9.61 -15.21 -10.88
C VAL A 70 -11.02 -15.28 -11.47
N ALA A 71 -11.65 -14.11 -11.67
CA ALA A 71 -12.93 -13.86 -12.31
C ALA A 71 -13.00 -12.36 -12.73
N PRO A 72 -14.01 -11.90 -13.48
CA PRO A 72 -14.15 -10.48 -13.86
C PRO A 72 -14.25 -9.52 -12.66
N THR A 73 -14.78 -10.00 -11.53
CA THR A 73 -14.86 -9.29 -10.25
C THR A 73 -14.33 -10.17 -9.12
N VAL A 74 -14.19 -9.61 -7.91
CA VAL A 74 -13.91 -10.42 -6.71
C VAL A 74 -15.12 -11.33 -6.45
N VAL A 75 -14.86 -12.62 -6.23
CA VAL A 75 -15.90 -13.64 -6.02
C VAL A 75 -15.75 -14.29 -4.65
N ARG A 76 -16.86 -14.83 -4.13
CA ARG A 76 -16.90 -15.58 -2.86
C ARG A 76 -16.84 -17.07 -3.12
N ALA A 77 -16.01 -17.79 -2.36
CA ALA A 77 -15.87 -19.24 -2.46
C ALA A 77 -16.99 -19.97 -1.67
N GLY A 78 -18.25 -19.74 -2.05
CA GLY A 78 -19.43 -20.15 -1.25
C GLY A 78 -19.50 -21.65 -0.93
N ALA A 79 -19.02 -22.52 -1.83
CA ALA A 79 -18.95 -23.97 -1.59
C ALA A 79 -17.94 -24.31 -0.47
N ALA A 80 -16.77 -23.68 -0.49
CA ALA A 80 -15.76 -23.83 0.56
C ALA A 80 -16.23 -23.26 1.90
N GLU A 81 -16.86 -22.08 1.87
CA GLU A 81 -17.41 -21.43 3.06
C GLU A 81 -18.46 -22.31 3.76
N SER A 82 -19.41 -22.86 3.00
CA SER A 82 -20.45 -23.76 3.51
C SER A 82 -19.86 -25.06 4.05
N TYR A 83 -18.83 -25.59 3.38
CA TYR A 83 -18.17 -26.82 3.80
C TYR A 83 -17.41 -26.69 5.12
N LEU A 84 -16.81 -25.53 5.39
CA LEU A 84 -16.03 -25.26 6.60
C LEU A 84 -16.91 -25.11 7.84
N ALA A 85 -18.14 -24.62 7.70
CA ALA A 85 -19.05 -24.41 8.83
C ALA A 85 -19.29 -25.71 9.62
N GLY A 86 -19.05 -25.64 10.94
CA GLY A 86 -19.18 -26.76 11.87
C GLY A 86 -18.00 -27.74 11.87
N LYS A 87 -16.90 -27.47 11.15
CA LYS A 87 -15.74 -28.37 11.06
C LYS A 87 -14.48 -27.81 11.73
N PRO A 88 -13.60 -28.68 12.25
CA PRO A 88 -12.24 -28.29 12.64
C PRO A 88 -11.38 -28.05 11.39
N LEU A 89 -10.30 -27.27 11.51
CA LEU A 89 -9.37 -26.99 10.41
C LEU A 89 -8.27 -28.07 10.29
N THR A 90 -8.64 -29.35 10.19
CA THR A 90 -7.65 -30.41 9.92
C THR A 90 -7.05 -30.25 8.52
N ASP A 91 -5.91 -30.89 8.26
CA ASP A 91 -5.27 -30.83 6.94
C ASP A 91 -6.20 -31.35 5.82
N GLU A 92 -7.00 -32.39 6.10
CA GLU A 92 -7.99 -32.93 5.16
C GLU A 92 -9.12 -31.94 4.89
N VAL A 93 -9.65 -31.29 5.94
CA VAL A 93 -10.72 -30.28 5.80
C VAL A 93 -10.22 -29.08 5.01
N ILE A 94 -8.99 -28.63 5.27
CA ILE A 94 -8.36 -27.53 4.53
C ILE A 94 -8.18 -27.89 3.06
N ALA A 95 -7.64 -29.08 2.77
CA ALA A 95 -7.42 -29.54 1.40
C ALA A 95 -8.72 -29.61 0.60
N GLU A 96 -9.79 -30.15 1.20
CA GLU A 96 -11.11 -30.23 0.55
C GLU A 96 -11.73 -28.85 0.33
N ALA A 97 -11.68 -27.96 1.34
CA ALA A 97 -12.17 -26.59 1.20
C ALA A 97 -11.44 -25.84 0.07
N ALA A 98 -10.12 -26.05 -0.07
CA ALA A 98 -9.32 -25.47 -1.16
C ALA A 98 -9.71 -26.00 -2.55
N GLN A 99 -10.12 -27.27 -2.67
CA GLN A 99 -10.67 -27.79 -3.93
C GLN A 99 -12.04 -27.20 -4.23
N LEU A 100 -12.93 -27.13 -3.23
CA LEU A 100 -14.26 -26.55 -3.38
C LEU A 100 -14.22 -25.07 -3.79
N ALA A 101 -13.19 -24.33 -3.37
CA ALA A 101 -13.00 -22.94 -3.76
C ALA A 101 -12.82 -22.74 -5.29
N LEU A 102 -12.35 -23.76 -6.01
CA LEU A 102 -12.18 -23.70 -7.47
C LEU A 102 -13.51 -23.60 -8.23
N GLN A 103 -14.63 -24.01 -7.62
CA GLN A 103 -15.95 -23.94 -8.26
C GLN A 103 -16.39 -22.49 -8.53
N SER A 104 -15.83 -21.52 -7.81
CA SER A 104 -16.12 -20.09 -7.97
C SER A 104 -15.19 -19.38 -8.95
N VAL A 105 -14.22 -20.10 -9.56
CA VAL A 105 -13.13 -19.52 -10.35
C VAL A 105 -13.42 -19.63 -11.85
N ALA A 106 -13.27 -18.53 -12.58
CA ALA A 106 -13.40 -18.45 -14.04
C ALA A 106 -12.30 -17.52 -14.60
N PRO A 107 -11.02 -17.95 -14.60
CA PRO A 107 -9.89 -17.08 -14.81
C PRO A 107 -9.58 -16.91 -16.31
N ILE A 108 -9.13 -15.73 -16.69
CA ILE A 108 -8.55 -15.48 -18.01
C ILE A 108 -7.09 -15.98 -18.08
N ALA A 109 -6.58 -16.15 -19.30
CA ALA A 109 -5.15 -16.27 -19.56
C ALA A 109 -4.64 -14.95 -20.16
N ASP A 110 -3.51 -14.45 -19.66
CA ASP A 110 -2.87 -13.23 -20.15
C ASP A 110 -1.35 -13.25 -19.92
N VAL A 111 -0.68 -12.12 -20.25
CA VAL A 111 0.76 -11.94 -20.07
C VAL A 111 1.22 -12.09 -18.61
N ARG A 112 0.32 -11.99 -17.64
CA ARG A 112 0.64 -12.06 -16.21
C ARG A 112 0.61 -13.51 -15.71
N ALA A 113 -0.32 -14.34 -16.20
CA ALA A 113 -0.38 -15.77 -15.92
C ALA A 113 -1.40 -16.51 -16.81
N SER A 114 -1.18 -17.81 -17.02
CA SER A 114 -2.16 -18.71 -17.63
C SER A 114 -3.34 -19.00 -16.70
N ALA A 115 -4.50 -19.34 -17.30
CA ALA A 115 -5.68 -19.75 -16.55
C ALA A 115 -5.41 -20.99 -15.68
N ALA A 116 -4.68 -21.99 -16.21
CA ALA A 116 -4.30 -23.19 -15.46
C ALA A 116 -3.40 -22.88 -14.25
N TYR A 117 -2.44 -21.97 -14.40
CA TYR A 117 -1.61 -21.51 -13.28
C TYR A 117 -2.46 -20.82 -12.21
N ARG A 118 -3.39 -19.96 -12.63
CA ARG A 118 -4.32 -19.29 -11.70
C ARG A 118 -5.16 -20.29 -10.92
N MET A 119 -5.73 -21.30 -11.60
CA MET A 119 -6.50 -22.36 -10.94
C MET A 119 -5.66 -23.13 -9.90
N GLY A 120 -4.47 -23.61 -10.28
CA GLY A 120 -3.60 -24.36 -9.36
C GLY A 120 -3.18 -23.54 -8.13
N MET A 121 -2.93 -22.24 -8.34
CA MET A 121 -2.53 -21.35 -7.25
C MET A 121 -3.70 -20.95 -6.34
N VAL A 122 -4.95 -20.89 -6.81
CA VAL A 122 -6.10 -20.63 -5.92
C VAL A 122 -6.16 -21.68 -4.81
N SER A 123 -6.16 -22.97 -5.17
CA SER A 123 -6.19 -24.06 -4.18
C SER A 123 -5.03 -23.95 -3.20
N THR A 124 -3.82 -23.71 -3.71
CA THR A 124 -2.61 -23.53 -2.87
C THR A 124 -2.75 -22.35 -1.89
N LEU A 125 -3.24 -21.20 -2.35
CA LEU A 125 -3.34 -20.00 -1.54
C LEU A 125 -4.49 -20.09 -0.52
N VAL A 126 -5.63 -20.71 -0.89
CA VAL A 126 -6.71 -21.00 0.06
C VAL A 126 -6.21 -21.91 1.17
N SER A 127 -5.49 -22.99 0.85
CA SER A 127 -4.89 -23.87 1.86
C SER A 127 -3.96 -23.09 2.81
N ARG A 128 -3.07 -22.26 2.27
CA ARG A 128 -2.13 -21.45 3.08
C ARG A 128 -2.84 -20.46 3.99
N VAL A 129 -3.85 -19.76 3.49
CA VAL A 129 -4.64 -18.82 4.30
C VAL A 129 -5.33 -19.57 5.44
N LEU A 130 -5.98 -20.71 5.16
CA LEU A 130 -6.65 -21.51 6.19
C LEU A 130 -5.66 -22.10 7.21
N GLN A 131 -4.45 -22.48 6.79
CA GLN A 131 -3.38 -22.91 7.69
C GLN A 131 -2.90 -21.76 8.60
N GLN A 132 -2.69 -20.55 8.06
CA GLN A 132 -2.35 -19.38 8.88
C GLN A 132 -3.43 -19.07 9.92
N LEU A 133 -4.69 -19.12 9.50
CA LEU A 133 -5.86 -18.94 10.37
C LEU A 133 -6.06 -20.08 11.35
N ARG A 134 -5.55 -21.28 11.09
CA ARG A 134 -5.54 -22.37 12.07
C ARG A 134 -4.47 -22.11 13.11
N ASP A 135 -3.25 -21.82 12.66
CA ASP A 135 -2.02 -21.88 13.45
C ASP A 135 -1.69 -20.59 14.22
N GLY A 136 -2.51 -19.53 14.08
CA GLY A 136 -2.28 -18.27 14.80
C GLY A 136 -1.21 -17.40 14.15
N GLN A 137 -1.06 -17.56 12.83
CA GLN A 137 0.00 -16.95 12.04
C GLN A 137 -0.54 -15.92 11.04
N GLU A 138 -1.65 -15.26 11.37
CA GLU A 138 -2.34 -14.28 10.51
C GLU A 138 -1.43 -13.11 10.13
N ARG A 139 -0.55 -12.73 11.07
CA ARG A 139 0.41 -11.63 10.92
C ARG A 139 1.85 -12.13 10.72
N ALA A 140 2.07 -13.41 10.47
CA ALA A 140 3.42 -13.94 10.30
C ALA A 140 4.11 -13.26 9.10
N GLY A 141 5.28 -12.67 9.35
CA GLY A 141 6.05 -11.92 8.35
C GLY A 141 5.59 -10.48 8.12
N TRP A 142 4.55 -10.01 8.81
CA TRP A 142 4.21 -8.58 8.87
C TRP A 142 5.09 -7.89 9.89
N LEU A 143 5.44 -6.64 9.61
CA LEU A 143 6.10 -5.79 10.59
C LEU A 143 5.07 -5.29 11.62
N ASP A 144 5.51 -5.13 12.86
CA ASP A 144 4.66 -4.58 13.92
C ASP A 144 4.37 -3.08 13.69
N HIS A 145 5.37 -2.36 13.16
CA HIS A 145 5.33 -0.93 12.88
C HIS A 145 5.81 -0.66 11.43
N PRO A 146 5.01 -1.02 10.42
CA PRO A 146 5.37 -0.80 9.02
C PRO A 146 5.54 0.71 8.74
N VAL A 147 6.40 1.04 7.77
CA VAL A 147 6.55 2.41 7.27
C VAL A 147 5.32 2.75 6.43
N MET A 148 4.63 3.83 6.76
CA MET A 148 3.36 4.18 6.10
C MET A 148 3.47 5.41 5.18
N LEU A 149 4.52 6.22 5.35
CA LEU A 149 4.70 7.51 4.68
C LEU A 149 3.56 8.50 4.95
N TRP A 150 3.07 8.50 6.18
CA TRP A 150 1.99 9.36 6.67
C TRP A 150 2.47 10.59 7.43
N GLY A 151 3.78 10.69 7.70
CA GLY A 151 4.31 11.77 8.53
C GLY A 151 3.69 11.71 9.92
N ASP A 152 3.32 12.86 10.47
CA ASP A 152 2.78 12.95 11.84
C ASP A 152 1.25 12.74 11.91
N THR A 153 0.61 12.45 10.77
CA THR A 153 -0.87 12.37 10.69
C THR A 153 -1.44 11.06 11.19
N GLU A 154 -0.62 10.02 11.37
CA GLU A 154 -1.05 8.63 11.59
C GLU A 154 -2.09 8.16 10.54
N GLY A 155 -2.04 8.70 9.32
CA GLY A 155 -2.99 8.40 8.24
C GLY A 155 -4.39 8.95 8.47
N LYS A 156 -4.57 9.86 9.42
CA LYS A 156 -5.86 10.49 9.72
C LYS A 156 -6.10 11.67 8.80
N TRP A 157 -7.26 11.63 8.15
CA TRP A 157 -7.76 12.72 7.33
C TRP A 157 -9.24 13.01 7.68
N PRO A 158 -9.71 14.27 7.65
CA PRO A 158 -8.99 15.50 7.29
C PRO A 158 -7.94 15.92 8.31
N VAL A 159 -6.80 16.42 7.83
CA VAL A 159 -5.80 17.08 8.66
C VAL A 159 -6.35 18.46 9.01
N ALA A 160 -6.17 18.89 10.27
CA ALA A 160 -6.66 20.18 10.72
C ALA A 160 -6.03 21.31 9.87
N GLN A 161 -6.89 22.13 9.26
CA GLN A 161 -6.46 23.30 8.51
C GLN A 161 -5.90 24.36 9.46
N ASP A 162 -4.65 24.77 9.22
CA ASP A 162 -4.05 25.92 9.89
C ASP A 162 -4.58 27.24 9.30
N GLU A 163 -4.23 28.37 9.91
CA GLU A 163 -4.67 29.69 9.46
C GLU A 163 -4.29 29.99 8.01
N SER A 164 -3.17 29.45 7.50
CA SER A 164 -2.69 29.70 6.14
C SER A 164 -3.58 29.12 5.04
N THR A 165 -4.35 28.08 5.36
CA THR A 165 -5.34 27.50 4.43
C THR A 165 -6.73 28.12 4.52
N ARG A 166 -7.02 28.92 5.56
CA ARG A 166 -8.35 29.53 5.76
C ARG A 166 -8.65 30.70 4.82
N GLU A 167 -7.61 31.34 4.28
CA GLU A 167 -7.74 32.48 3.37
C GLU A 167 -7.77 32.08 1.90
N LEU A 168 -7.66 30.79 1.58
CA LEU A 168 -7.65 30.30 0.20
C LEU A 168 -9.02 30.45 -0.45
N ALA A 169 -9.02 30.84 -1.73
CA ALA A 169 -10.23 30.76 -2.54
C ALA A 169 -10.68 29.30 -2.70
N PRO A 170 -11.97 29.03 -2.95
CA PRO A 170 -12.52 27.66 -2.99
C PRO A 170 -11.85 26.70 -4.00
N ASP A 171 -11.18 27.22 -5.01
CA ASP A 171 -10.48 26.50 -6.08
C ASP A 171 -8.94 26.46 -5.89
N GLN A 172 -8.45 26.95 -4.76
CA GLN A 172 -7.02 27.05 -4.48
C GLN A 172 -6.52 25.99 -3.48
N ALA A 173 -5.22 25.74 -3.56
CA ALA A 173 -4.45 24.95 -2.61
C ALA A 173 -3.16 25.70 -2.25
N PHE A 174 -2.50 25.31 -1.16
CA PHE A 174 -1.17 25.82 -0.82
C PHE A 174 -0.10 24.89 -1.40
N VAL A 175 0.51 25.24 -2.53
CA VAL A 175 1.52 24.42 -3.23
C VAL A 175 2.91 25.01 -2.99
N ASN A 176 3.81 24.23 -2.39
CA ASN A 176 5.19 24.63 -2.08
C ASN A 176 5.27 25.99 -1.35
N GLY A 177 4.35 26.21 -0.40
CA GLY A 177 4.31 27.44 0.39
C GLY A 177 3.60 28.63 -0.28
N LYS A 178 2.91 28.44 -1.41
CA LYS A 178 2.20 29.51 -2.13
C LYS A 178 0.78 29.11 -2.49
N ALA A 179 -0.16 30.05 -2.40
CA ALA A 179 -1.51 29.85 -2.93
C ALA A 179 -1.44 29.65 -4.45
N ALA A 180 -2.07 28.59 -4.95
CA ALA A 180 -2.15 28.27 -6.36
C ALA A 180 -3.55 27.74 -6.71
N THR A 181 -4.11 28.22 -7.81
CA THR A 181 -5.34 27.67 -8.40
C THR A 181 -5.00 26.37 -9.14
N LEU A 182 -5.70 25.29 -8.81
CA LEU A 182 -5.53 23.98 -9.43
C LEU A 182 -6.74 23.66 -10.32
N PRO A 183 -6.55 23.41 -11.63
CA PRO A 183 -7.65 23.03 -12.52
C PRO A 183 -8.40 21.79 -12.04
N GLY A 184 -9.73 21.82 -12.12
CA GLY A 184 -10.62 20.69 -11.80
C GLY A 184 -10.74 19.66 -12.93
N HIS A 185 -11.54 18.61 -12.68
CA HIS A 185 -11.91 17.56 -13.63
C HIS A 185 -10.73 16.80 -14.25
N MET A 186 -9.63 16.69 -13.48
CA MET A 186 -8.44 15.98 -13.88
C MET A 186 -7.74 15.38 -12.65
N THR A 187 -6.67 14.64 -12.90
CA THR A 187 -5.84 14.14 -11.80
C THR A 187 -5.10 15.31 -11.13
N LEU A 188 -4.76 15.16 -9.86
CA LEU A 188 -3.91 16.12 -9.14
C LEU A 188 -2.53 16.24 -9.82
N LEU A 189 -2.04 15.16 -10.43
CA LEU A 189 -0.82 15.18 -11.25
C LEU A 189 -0.92 16.21 -12.38
N ASP A 190 -2.00 16.14 -13.17
CA ASP A 190 -2.19 17.04 -14.32
C ASP A 190 -2.36 18.49 -13.86
N ALA A 191 -3.13 18.70 -12.79
CA ALA A 191 -3.35 20.02 -12.23
C ALA A 191 -2.05 20.66 -11.72
N LEU A 192 -1.21 19.90 -11.00
CA LEU A 192 0.08 20.38 -10.50
C LEU A 192 1.05 20.71 -11.66
N ARG A 193 1.06 19.88 -12.70
CA ARG A 193 1.91 20.11 -13.89
C ARG A 193 1.43 21.34 -14.67
N ALA A 194 0.12 21.54 -14.81
CA ALA A 194 -0.46 22.74 -15.40
C ALA A 194 -0.13 24.01 -14.60
N ALA A 195 -0.01 23.89 -13.28
CA ALA A 195 0.46 24.94 -12.38
C ALA A 195 2.00 25.12 -12.36
N GLY A 196 2.74 24.38 -13.21
CA GLY A 196 4.20 24.53 -13.38
C GLY A 196 5.07 23.61 -12.51
N CYS A 197 4.49 22.74 -11.68
CA CYS A 197 5.23 21.75 -10.88
C CYS A 197 5.63 20.54 -11.73
N VAL A 198 6.53 20.76 -12.69
CA VAL A 198 6.92 19.76 -13.70
C VAL A 198 7.81 18.65 -13.14
N GLY A 199 8.33 18.78 -11.92
CA GLY A 199 9.05 17.76 -11.16
C GLY A 199 8.17 16.55 -10.84
N VAL A 200 6.85 16.74 -10.72
CA VAL A 200 5.89 15.64 -10.60
C VAL A 200 5.72 14.96 -11.97
N LYS A 201 6.08 13.67 -12.06
CA LYS A 201 6.18 12.96 -13.35
C LYS A 201 5.02 12.00 -13.57
N GLU A 202 4.57 11.96 -14.82
CA GLU A 202 3.67 10.92 -15.30
C GLU A 202 4.49 9.73 -15.82
N GLY A 203 4.55 8.63 -15.07
CA GLY A 203 5.24 7.41 -15.51
C GLY A 203 4.30 6.31 -16.02
N CYS A 204 3.11 6.18 -15.43
CA CYS A 204 2.16 5.13 -15.78
C CYS A 204 0.68 5.55 -15.75
N ALA A 205 0.32 6.63 -15.06
CA ALA A 205 -1.06 7.12 -14.87
C ALA A 205 -2.05 6.11 -14.22
N GLU A 206 -1.54 5.09 -13.52
CA GLU A 206 -2.36 4.02 -12.93
C GLU A 206 -1.91 3.61 -11.52
N GLY A 207 -1.08 4.42 -10.86
CA GLY A 207 -0.69 4.19 -9.47
C GLY A 207 0.37 3.10 -9.23
N GLU A 208 1.18 2.77 -10.22
CA GLU A 208 2.15 1.68 -10.15
C GLU A 208 3.61 2.14 -9.99
N CYS A 209 3.99 3.26 -10.60
CA CYS A 209 5.41 3.65 -10.70
C CYS A 209 5.92 4.60 -9.61
N GLY A 210 5.02 5.31 -8.91
CA GLY A 210 5.38 6.28 -7.87
C GLY A 210 6.12 7.54 -8.35
N ALA A 211 6.33 7.73 -9.65
CA ALA A 211 7.03 8.92 -10.16
C ALA A 211 6.25 10.24 -9.94
N CYS A 212 4.95 10.13 -9.61
CA CYS A 212 4.05 11.23 -9.30
C CYS A 212 3.86 11.46 -7.78
N THR A 213 4.72 10.87 -6.93
CA THR A 213 4.58 11.02 -5.47
C THR A 213 4.74 12.48 -5.06
N VAL A 214 3.79 12.97 -4.27
CA VAL A 214 3.78 14.31 -3.65
C VAL A 214 3.31 14.17 -2.20
N PHE A 215 3.49 15.19 -1.38
CA PHE A 215 2.84 15.25 -0.07
C PHE A 215 1.53 16.02 -0.21
N LEU A 216 0.43 15.43 0.24
CA LEU A 216 -0.88 16.06 0.33
C LEU A 216 -1.34 15.98 1.78
N ASP A 217 -1.48 17.12 2.43
CA ASP A 217 -1.76 17.22 3.86
C ASP A 217 -0.80 16.31 4.65
N ASP A 218 0.49 16.48 4.40
CA ASP A 218 1.62 15.80 5.04
C ASP A 218 1.79 14.29 4.73
N MET A 219 0.85 13.65 4.05
CA MET A 219 0.96 12.25 3.63
C MET A 219 1.54 12.11 2.22
N ALA A 220 2.44 11.16 2.00
CA ALA A 220 2.91 10.81 0.66
C ALA A 220 1.81 10.07 -0.12
N ILE A 221 1.37 10.65 -1.23
CA ILE A 221 0.34 10.07 -2.10
C ILE A 221 0.78 10.06 -3.56
N MET A 222 0.13 9.24 -4.38
CA MET A 222 0.30 9.25 -5.82
C MET A 222 -0.67 10.25 -6.46
N ALA A 223 -0.16 11.33 -7.03
CA ALA A 223 -0.99 12.39 -7.58
C ALA A 223 -1.86 11.93 -8.76
N CYS A 224 -1.44 10.91 -9.52
CA CYS A 224 -2.23 10.37 -10.63
C CYS A 224 -3.51 9.64 -10.20
N MET A 225 -3.58 9.16 -8.95
CA MET A 225 -4.75 8.45 -8.40
C MET A 225 -5.66 9.36 -7.56
N THR A 226 -5.37 10.65 -7.51
CA THR A 226 -6.08 11.62 -6.68
C THR A 226 -6.77 12.63 -7.60
N PRO A 227 -8.11 12.83 -7.51
CA PRO A 227 -8.78 13.91 -8.22
C PRO A 227 -8.29 15.28 -7.74
N SER A 228 -8.12 16.26 -8.62
CA SER A 228 -7.60 17.58 -8.24
C SER A 228 -8.52 18.34 -7.27
N GLU A 229 -9.83 18.04 -7.28
CA GLU A 229 -10.79 18.57 -6.31
C GLU A 229 -10.41 18.24 -4.87
N ARG A 230 -9.71 17.11 -4.66
CA ARG A 230 -9.29 16.65 -3.34
C ARG A 230 -8.23 17.55 -2.70
N ALA A 231 -7.56 18.37 -3.50
CA ALA A 231 -6.51 19.30 -3.07
C ALA A 231 -7.02 20.68 -2.67
N ARG A 232 -8.30 21.00 -2.90
CA ARG A 232 -8.87 22.31 -2.57
C ARG A 232 -8.76 22.55 -1.06
N GLY A 233 -8.13 23.66 -0.68
CA GLY A 233 -7.83 24.02 0.71
C GLY A 233 -6.77 23.15 1.39
N SER A 234 -6.10 22.26 0.67
CA SER A 234 -5.04 21.40 1.21
C SER A 234 -3.66 22.02 1.04
N ARG A 235 -2.68 21.45 1.76
CA ARG A 235 -1.26 21.76 1.59
C ARG A 235 -0.59 20.69 0.75
N ILE A 236 0.15 21.12 -0.28
CA ILE A 236 0.89 20.25 -1.18
C ILE A 236 2.36 20.62 -1.19
N ILE A 237 3.21 19.61 -1.07
CA ILE A 237 4.65 19.73 -1.28
C ILE A 237 5.05 18.79 -2.42
N THR A 238 5.69 19.35 -3.44
CA THR A 238 6.31 18.60 -4.55
C THR A 238 7.83 18.57 -4.35
N VAL A 239 8.56 17.90 -5.25
CA VAL A 239 10.03 17.82 -5.16
C VAL A 239 10.69 19.20 -5.18
N GLU A 240 10.10 20.15 -5.91
CA GLU A 240 10.53 21.55 -5.96
C GLU A 240 10.33 22.28 -4.63
N GLY A 241 9.40 21.83 -3.78
CA GLY A 241 9.18 22.37 -2.45
C GLY A 241 10.16 21.87 -1.39
N LEU A 242 10.89 20.77 -1.65
CA LEU A 242 11.90 20.26 -0.72
C LEU A 242 13.22 21.02 -0.78
N GLY A 243 13.58 21.54 -1.95
CA GLY A 243 14.86 22.20 -2.18
C GLY A 243 15.13 22.43 -3.66
N ASP A 244 16.13 23.26 -3.93
CA ASP A 244 16.55 23.67 -5.26
C ASP A 244 18.06 23.44 -5.48
N ALA A 245 18.58 23.86 -6.63
CA ALA A 245 19.99 23.66 -6.97
C ALA A 245 20.97 24.42 -6.03
N ALA A 246 20.51 25.46 -5.35
CA ALA A 246 21.31 26.23 -4.39
C ALA A 246 21.18 25.68 -2.97
N HIS A 247 19.99 25.18 -2.60
CA HIS A 247 19.67 24.66 -1.27
C HIS A 247 19.02 23.28 -1.39
N LEU A 248 19.86 22.24 -1.43
CA LEU A 248 19.41 20.86 -1.51
C LEU A 248 18.89 20.36 -0.16
N HIS A 249 17.75 19.68 -0.19
CA HIS A 249 17.31 18.84 0.91
C HIS A 249 18.35 17.72 1.18
N PRO A 250 18.58 17.27 2.42
CA PRO A 250 19.55 16.21 2.73
C PRO A 250 19.38 14.93 1.89
N VAL A 251 18.12 14.55 1.59
CA VAL A 251 17.82 13.45 0.65
C VAL A 251 18.30 13.76 -0.77
N GLN A 252 18.05 14.96 -1.29
CA GLN A 252 18.53 15.37 -2.61
C GLN A 252 20.07 15.33 -2.67
N GLN A 253 20.74 15.84 -1.64
CA GLN A 253 22.20 15.83 -1.53
C GLN A 253 22.76 14.39 -1.51
N ALA A 254 22.17 13.50 -0.72
CA ALA A 254 22.60 12.11 -0.63
C ALA A 254 22.43 11.37 -1.96
N PHE A 255 21.35 11.63 -2.72
CA PHE A 255 21.13 11.03 -4.04
C PHE A 255 22.23 11.44 -5.04
N VAL A 256 22.66 12.70 -5.01
CA VAL A 256 23.78 13.19 -5.83
C VAL A 256 25.08 12.50 -5.44
N GLN A 257 25.40 12.46 -4.14
CA GLN A 257 26.68 11.92 -3.64
C GLN A 257 26.81 10.41 -3.81
N SER A 258 25.72 9.66 -3.60
CA SER A 258 25.72 8.20 -3.71
C SER A 258 25.65 7.68 -5.15
N GLY A 259 25.38 8.56 -6.13
CA GLY A 259 25.05 8.13 -7.49
C GLY A 259 23.69 7.42 -7.55
N GLY A 260 22.72 7.87 -6.74
CA GLY A 260 21.35 7.36 -6.73
C GLY A 260 20.52 7.77 -7.95
N VAL A 261 21.14 8.34 -8.98
CA VAL A 261 20.51 8.93 -10.16
C VAL A 261 21.18 8.41 -11.43
N GLN A 262 20.37 8.09 -12.44
CA GLN A 262 20.82 7.85 -13.82
C GLN A 262 20.01 8.73 -14.78
N CYS A 263 18.90 8.23 -15.35
CA CYS A 263 18.05 9.04 -16.23
C CYS A 263 17.30 10.17 -15.52
N GLY A 264 17.16 10.09 -14.18
CA GLY A 264 16.50 11.11 -13.37
C GLY A 264 14.97 11.07 -13.34
N TYR A 265 14.30 10.29 -14.20
CA TYR A 265 12.84 10.36 -14.34
C TYR A 265 12.07 9.95 -13.07
N CYS A 266 12.49 8.87 -12.41
CA CYS A 266 11.88 8.40 -11.16
C CYS A 266 12.37 9.14 -9.92
N THR A 267 13.47 9.90 -10.04
CA THR A 267 14.18 10.51 -8.90
C THR A 267 13.28 11.42 -8.05
N PRO A 268 12.38 12.25 -8.60
CA PRO A 268 11.42 13.03 -7.81
C PRO A 268 10.60 12.16 -6.84
N GLY A 269 9.96 11.10 -7.34
CA GLY A 269 9.13 10.22 -6.51
C GLY A 269 9.93 9.53 -5.40
N PHE A 270 11.14 9.05 -5.73
CA PHE A 270 12.05 8.47 -4.73
C PHE A 270 12.47 9.46 -3.65
N ILE A 271 12.79 10.70 -4.00
CA ILE A 271 13.15 11.75 -3.05
C ILE A 271 11.97 12.05 -2.12
N MET A 272 10.77 12.19 -2.67
CA MET A 272 9.57 12.46 -1.87
C MET A 272 9.31 11.34 -0.85
N SER A 273 9.27 10.07 -1.29
CA SER A 273 9.07 8.95 -0.36
C SER A 273 10.19 8.82 0.67
N ALA A 274 11.44 9.07 0.28
CA ALA A 274 12.58 9.03 1.20
C ALA A 274 12.54 10.15 2.23
N ALA A 275 12.17 11.38 1.83
CA ALA A 275 12.01 12.49 2.77
C ALA A 275 10.94 12.17 3.81
N LYS A 276 9.78 11.63 3.39
CA LYS A 276 8.71 11.23 4.30
C LYS A 276 9.10 10.05 5.21
N LEU A 277 9.88 9.09 4.70
CA LEU A 277 10.45 8.04 5.54
C LEU A 277 11.33 8.61 6.66
N LEU A 278 12.17 9.61 6.36
CA LEU A 278 13.09 10.17 7.36
C LEU A 278 12.40 10.95 8.47
N GLU A 279 11.18 11.43 8.23
CA GLU A 279 10.33 11.99 9.29
C GLU A 279 9.86 10.87 10.25
N GLU A 280 9.46 9.70 9.72
CA GLU A 280 9.02 8.56 10.55
C GLU A 280 10.19 7.80 11.20
N ARG A 281 11.34 7.75 10.51
CA ARG A 281 12.53 6.98 10.86
C ARG A 281 13.77 7.81 10.50
N PRO A 282 14.26 8.68 11.40
CA PRO A 282 15.41 9.54 11.12
C PRO A 282 16.69 8.80 10.73
N SER A 283 16.88 7.58 11.23
CA SER A 283 18.01 6.70 10.89
C SER A 283 17.50 5.33 10.42
N PRO A 284 16.99 5.22 9.18
CA PRO A 284 16.35 4.00 8.71
C PRO A 284 17.38 2.93 8.37
N THR A 285 17.03 1.67 8.64
CA THR A 285 17.77 0.53 8.11
C THR A 285 17.57 0.40 6.60
N ARG A 286 18.41 -0.40 5.94
CA ARG A 286 18.23 -0.72 4.52
C ARG A 286 16.89 -1.40 4.22
N LEU A 287 16.36 -2.19 5.16
CA LEU A 287 15.10 -2.89 4.99
C LEU A 287 13.92 -1.92 5.04
N GLU A 288 13.90 -1.01 6.02
CA GLU A 288 12.89 0.05 6.11
C GLU A 288 12.96 1.00 4.90
N ALA A 289 14.17 1.35 4.45
CA ALA A 289 14.35 2.12 3.22
C ALA A 289 13.81 1.37 1.99
N ALA A 290 14.07 0.06 1.87
CA ALA A 290 13.53 -0.74 0.77
C ALA A 290 12.00 -0.83 0.82
N GLU A 291 11.42 -0.96 2.01
CA GLU A 291 9.98 -1.01 2.25
C GLU A 291 9.28 0.29 1.84
N ALA A 292 9.76 1.42 2.36
CA ALA A 292 9.27 2.76 2.06
C ALA A 292 9.25 3.06 0.55
N LEU A 293 10.21 2.48 -0.17
CA LEU A 293 10.39 2.71 -1.59
C LEU A 293 9.70 1.67 -2.48
N THR A 294 8.96 0.70 -1.91
CA THR A 294 8.29 -0.35 -2.70
C THR A 294 7.25 0.19 -3.68
N GLY A 295 6.75 1.40 -3.47
CA GLY A 295 5.84 2.11 -4.36
C GLY A 295 6.50 2.91 -5.51
N ASN A 296 7.83 2.98 -5.54
CA ASN A 296 8.58 3.74 -6.54
C ASN A 296 9.40 2.79 -7.44
N LEU A 297 9.24 2.93 -8.76
CA LEU A 297 9.91 2.05 -9.72
C LEU A 297 11.09 2.75 -10.40
N CYS A 298 12.22 2.04 -10.44
CA CYS A 298 13.39 2.45 -11.19
C CYS A 298 13.76 1.37 -12.21
N ARG A 299 13.93 1.77 -13.48
CA ARG A 299 14.38 0.86 -14.55
C ARG A 299 15.89 0.93 -14.83
N CYS A 300 16.59 1.85 -14.19
CA CYS A 300 17.98 2.20 -14.52
C CYS A 300 18.99 1.72 -13.47
N THR A 301 18.74 2.01 -12.18
CA THR A 301 19.78 1.89 -11.13
C THR A 301 19.90 0.50 -10.49
N GLY A 302 18.85 -0.33 -10.59
CA GLY A 302 18.78 -1.56 -9.79
C GLY A 302 18.65 -1.31 -8.28
N TYR A 303 18.19 -0.13 -7.86
CA TYR A 303 17.82 0.28 -6.49
C TYR A 303 18.95 0.39 -5.46
N ARG A 304 20.08 -0.32 -5.61
CA ARG A 304 21.14 -0.35 -4.58
C ARG A 304 21.60 1.04 -4.17
N LYS A 305 21.97 1.89 -5.14
CA LYS A 305 22.45 3.26 -4.88
C LYS A 305 21.36 4.21 -4.39
N ILE A 306 20.10 3.95 -4.72
CA ILE A 306 18.96 4.69 -4.18
C ILE A 306 18.83 4.38 -2.68
N ILE A 307 18.86 3.10 -2.30
CA ILE A 307 18.79 2.68 -0.90
C ILE A 307 20.00 3.20 -0.12
N ASP A 308 21.21 3.14 -0.70
CA ASP A 308 22.42 3.71 -0.09
C ASP A 308 22.22 5.20 0.21
N ALA A 309 21.68 5.97 -0.74
CA ALA A 309 21.41 7.40 -0.57
C ALA A 309 20.40 7.69 0.55
N VAL A 310 19.32 6.89 0.66
CA VAL A 310 18.32 7.08 1.72
C VAL A 310 18.92 6.85 3.10
N VAL A 311 19.68 5.77 3.28
CA VAL A 311 20.35 5.48 4.55
C VAL A 311 21.39 6.55 4.87
N GLN A 312 22.14 7.03 3.87
CA GLN A 312 23.10 8.12 4.04
C GLN A 312 22.40 9.43 4.45
N ALA A 313 21.25 9.76 3.88
CA ALA A 313 20.51 10.97 4.20
C ALA A 313 20.09 11.02 5.68
N GLY A 314 19.72 9.88 6.29
CA GLY A 314 19.43 9.79 7.72
C GLY A 314 20.64 10.06 8.64
N GLN A 315 21.86 9.98 8.11
CA GLN A 315 23.10 10.33 8.83
C GLN A 315 23.46 11.82 8.69
N ILE A 316 22.92 12.49 7.67
CA ILE A 316 23.17 13.92 7.39
C ILE A 316 22.21 14.79 8.20
N LEU A 317 20.97 14.33 8.42
CA LEU A 317 20.00 15.03 9.24
C LEU A 317 20.51 15.14 10.68
N PRO A 318 20.52 16.34 11.28
CA PRO A 318 20.80 16.45 12.71
C PRO A 318 19.70 15.67 13.45
N THR A 319 20.09 14.77 14.36
CA THR A 319 19.14 14.19 15.30
C THR A 319 18.57 15.34 16.12
N ASN A 320 17.30 15.70 15.90
CA ASN A 320 16.63 16.60 16.83
C ASN A 320 16.74 15.97 18.23
N PRO A 321 17.26 16.70 19.23
CA PRO A 321 17.36 16.22 20.60
C PRO A 321 16.00 15.90 21.21
#